data_AF-A0A0F2MKE7-F1
#
_entry.id   AF-A0A0F2MKE7-F1
#
_cell.length_a   1.000
_cell.length_b   1.000
_cell.length_c   1.000
_cell.angle_alpha   90.00
_cell.angle_beta   90.00
_cell.angle_gamma   90.00
#
_symmetry.space_group_name_H-M   'P 1'
#
loop_
_entity.id
_entity.type
_entity.pdbx_description
1 polymer ?
#
loop_
_entity_poly.entity_id
_entity_poly.type
_entity_poly.pdbx_seq_one_letter_code
_entity_poly.pdbx_strand_id
1 'polypeptide(L)'
;MEKDRQCQASPIETLSVELVHLILSAVPDVESLRAAVLSCPLFYGCFLEAEASTTALVLRNQIDDSVLPEAMAAAASLQLRPHGAQQNDKDAVEHFVANSLRRRSMPPRSLSLRDALLLGRLHIYVDRWATKFVTAALGQDALHKSQPGLAATYQEICRIERALYRNEIYCNLFREVPTKQSITSLTRTTPSILYAEQKELFFANFARWENEQLGCIHDFLARAVSPSFDDVAEHDISWGVSCVPYGVGVGSPPLEHVLSWGLARLYHLTEAETYEERYRLLDAGRNPAPTYSFLYEGLQMAANEYDSIVFYDDIQPEDEARYFHTPFFADPDTGPADVWRWAHIDESWQNWVYQEDRSHLRRWAYVLWDRARLEATGIFETPMENLIRSREE
;
A
#
# COMPACT_ATOMS: atom_id res chain seq x y z
N MET A 1 -16.83 45.10 47.14
CA MET A 1 -16.13 43.90 47.64
C MET A 1 -16.71 42.71 46.92
N GLU A 2 -16.20 42.46 45.72
CA GLU A 2 -16.54 41.32 44.89
C GLU A 2 -15.62 40.18 45.35
N LYS A 3 -16.21 39.10 45.86
CA LYS A 3 -15.47 37.93 46.36
C LYS A 3 -14.73 37.30 45.18
N ASP A 4 -13.40 37.19 45.32
CA ASP A 4 -12.55 36.33 44.52
C ASP A 4 -13.18 34.94 44.41
N ARG A 5 -13.70 34.61 43.23
CA ARG A 5 -13.95 33.22 42.85
C ARG A 5 -12.57 32.58 42.71
N GLN A 6 -12.13 31.89 43.75
CA GLN A 6 -11.01 30.97 43.67
C GLN A 6 -11.28 30.02 42.50
N CYS A 7 -10.55 30.19 41.40
CA CYS A 7 -10.47 29.19 40.35
C CYS A 7 -9.94 27.92 41.02
N GLN A 8 -10.80 26.94 41.25
CA GLN A 8 -10.36 25.60 41.66
C GLN A 8 -9.39 25.10 40.59
N ALA A 9 -8.20 24.69 41.03
CA ALA A 9 -7.24 24.04 40.16
C ALA A 9 -7.93 22.86 39.46
N SER A 10 -7.67 22.69 38.17
CA SER A 10 -8.24 21.57 37.43
C SER A 10 -7.81 20.27 38.10
N PRO A 11 -8.68 19.25 38.24
CA PRO A 11 -8.29 17.96 38.80
C PRO A 11 -7.03 17.36 38.15
N ILE A 12 -6.80 17.68 36.88
CA ILE A 12 -5.64 17.24 36.12
C ILE A 12 -4.32 17.85 36.61
N GLU A 13 -4.37 19.07 37.15
CA GLU A 13 -3.21 19.77 37.72
C GLU A 13 -2.78 19.21 39.08
N THR A 14 -3.60 18.32 39.65
CA THR A 14 -3.31 17.63 40.92
C THR A 14 -2.70 16.25 40.74
N LEU A 15 -2.61 15.76 39.48
CA LEU A 15 -2.03 14.46 39.17
C LEU A 15 -0.50 14.47 39.26
N SER A 16 0.09 13.32 39.57
CA SER A 16 1.54 13.14 39.48
C SER A 16 1.99 13.10 38.01
N VAL A 17 3.25 13.43 37.75
CA VAL A 17 3.83 13.45 36.40
C VAL A 17 3.70 12.07 35.74
N GLU A 18 3.84 11.00 36.51
CA GLU A 18 3.71 9.61 36.02
C GLU A 18 2.29 9.32 35.53
N LEU A 19 1.26 9.80 36.24
CA LEU A 19 -0.13 9.66 35.80
C LEU A 19 -0.41 10.49 34.54
N VAL A 20 0.19 11.68 34.43
CA VAL A 20 0.09 12.50 33.22
C VAL A 20 0.78 11.81 32.03
N HIS A 21 1.95 11.19 32.21
CA HIS A 21 2.61 10.42 31.16
C HIS A 21 1.79 9.21 30.71
N LEU A 22 1.15 8.50 31.64
CA LEU A 22 0.27 7.39 31.31
C LEU A 22 -0.95 7.85 30.51
N ILE A 23 -1.55 8.98 30.88
CA ILE A 23 -2.66 9.59 30.14
C ILE A 23 -2.22 9.96 28.72
N LEU A 24 -1.08 10.63 28.57
CA LEU A 24 -0.55 11.02 27.27
C LEU A 24 -0.15 9.82 26.41
N SER A 25 0.35 8.74 27.01
CA SER A 25 0.72 7.51 26.29
C SER A 25 -0.49 6.66 25.88
N ALA A 26 -1.65 6.86 26.52
CA ALA A 26 -2.88 6.14 26.27
C ALA A 26 -3.78 6.81 25.23
N VAL A 27 -3.41 7.97 24.70
CA VAL A 27 -4.17 8.61 23.61
C VAL A 27 -4.12 7.72 22.35
N PRO A 28 -5.20 7.71 21.55
CA PRO A 28 -5.36 6.72 20.49
C PRO A 28 -4.40 6.94 19.31
N ASP A 29 -4.04 8.20 19.04
CA ASP A 29 -3.29 8.56 17.84
C ASP A 29 -2.40 9.80 18.05
N VAL A 30 -1.45 9.96 17.13
CA VAL A 30 -0.42 11.01 17.23
C VAL A 30 -0.99 12.42 17.06
N GLU A 31 -2.09 12.59 16.31
CA GLU A 31 -2.75 13.88 16.16
C GLU A 31 -3.49 14.27 17.45
N SER A 32 -4.12 13.32 18.13
CA SER A 32 -4.68 13.47 19.47
C SER A 32 -3.61 13.79 20.51
N LEU A 33 -2.43 13.15 20.44
CA LEU A 33 -1.28 13.50 21.28
C LEU A 33 -0.86 14.96 21.07
N ARG A 34 -0.72 15.39 19.80
CA ARG A 34 -0.37 16.78 19.47
C ARG A 34 -1.41 17.75 20.04
N ALA A 35 -2.69 17.46 19.89
CA ALA A 35 -3.75 18.30 20.44
C ALA A 35 -3.70 18.37 21.97
N ALA A 36 -3.48 17.24 22.65
CA ALA A 36 -3.35 17.17 24.10
C ALA A 36 -2.16 18.01 24.58
N VAL A 37 -0.98 17.83 23.99
CA VAL A 37 0.25 18.57 24.33
C VAL A 37 0.08 20.07 24.16
N LEU A 38 -0.69 20.52 23.16
CA LEU A 38 -0.98 21.94 22.93
C LEU A 38 -2.08 22.51 23.82
N SER A 39 -2.81 21.67 24.56
CA SER A 39 -3.98 22.10 25.34
C SER A 39 -3.63 22.76 26.68
N CYS A 40 -2.52 22.36 27.34
CA CYS A 40 -2.12 22.96 28.60
C CYS A 40 -0.60 22.85 28.89
N PRO A 41 -0.03 23.77 29.71
CA PRO A 41 1.39 23.77 30.05
C PRO A 41 1.86 22.52 30.80
N LEU A 42 0.99 21.89 31.60
CA LEU A 42 1.30 20.66 32.33
C LEU A 42 1.60 19.51 31.36
N PHE A 43 0.71 19.29 30.40
CA PHE A 43 0.88 18.26 29.37
C PHE A 43 2.09 18.53 28.49
N TYR A 44 2.29 19.79 28.11
CA TYR A 44 3.49 20.18 27.36
C TYR A 44 4.78 19.89 28.13
N GLY A 45 4.84 20.28 29.41
CA GLY A 45 6.00 20.05 30.28
C GLY A 45 6.30 18.57 30.46
N CYS A 46 5.30 17.77 30.82
CA CYS A 46 5.46 16.33 30.97
C CYS A 46 5.88 15.68 29.64
N PHE A 47 5.26 16.08 28.52
CA PHE A 47 5.60 15.54 27.21
C PHE A 47 7.06 15.81 26.83
N LEU A 48 7.57 17.04 27.06
CA LEU A 48 8.96 17.37 26.70
C LEU A 48 9.99 16.47 27.40
N GLU A 49 9.73 16.05 28.64
CA GLU A 49 10.63 15.16 29.39
C GLU A 49 10.67 13.73 28.82
N ALA A 50 9.65 13.33 28.08
CA ALA A 50 9.46 11.95 27.60
C ALA A 50 8.95 11.89 26.15
N GLU A 51 9.31 12.87 25.31
CA GLU A 51 8.73 13.02 23.95
C GLU A 51 8.88 11.73 23.16
N ALA A 52 10.10 11.21 23.10
CA ALA A 52 10.42 10.13 22.19
C ALA A 52 9.74 8.80 22.58
N SER A 53 9.62 8.51 23.87
CA SER A 53 8.98 7.29 24.37
C SER A 53 7.46 7.40 24.32
N THR A 54 6.89 8.56 24.72
CA THR A 54 5.45 8.82 24.65
C THR A 54 4.98 8.74 23.21
N THR A 55 5.69 9.39 22.29
CA THR A 55 5.39 9.37 20.86
C THR A 55 5.44 7.96 20.28
N ALA A 56 6.48 7.18 20.62
CA ALA A 56 6.59 5.80 20.13
C ALA A 56 5.44 4.90 20.64
N LEU A 57 5.01 5.07 21.90
CA LEU A 57 3.86 4.34 22.44
C LEU A 57 2.56 4.73 21.74
N VAL A 58 2.30 6.02 21.58
CA VAL A 58 1.09 6.49 20.90
C VAL A 58 1.04 6.05 19.44
N LEU A 59 2.17 6.05 18.74
CA LEU A 59 2.21 5.54 17.37
C LEU A 59 1.82 4.06 17.30
N ARG A 60 2.19 3.25 18.30
CA ARG A 60 1.78 1.83 18.39
C ARG A 60 0.31 1.63 18.76
N ASN A 61 -0.32 2.62 19.37
CA ASN A 61 -1.77 2.59 19.55
C ASN A 61 -2.49 2.82 18.22
N GLN A 62 -1.84 3.51 17.28
CA GLN A 62 -2.39 3.86 15.97
C GLN A 62 -2.06 2.84 14.88
N ILE A 63 -0.82 2.32 14.86
CA ILE A 63 -0.31 1.40 13.82
C ILE A 63 0.19 0.14 14.50
N ASP A 64 -0.30 -1.02 14.06
CA ASP A 64 0.13 -2.31 14.60
C ASP A 64 1.64 -2.55 14.41
N ASP A 65 2.26 -3.20 15.40
CA ASP A 65 3.70 -3.53 15.37
C ASP A 65 4.07 -4.39 14.14
N SER A 66 3.15 -5.19 13.60
CA SER A 66 3.36 -5.98 12.37
C SER A 66 3.26 -5.19 11.08
N VAL A 67 2.78 -3.95 11.12
CA VAL A 67 2.60 -3.05 9.96
C VAL A 67 3.62 -1.92 9.99
N LEU A 68 4.11 -1.59 11.19
CA LEU A 68 5.05 -0.50 11.43
C LEU A 68 6.32 -0.54 10.55
N PRO A 69 6.95 -1.70 10.25
CA PRO A 69 8.12 -1.75 9.37
C PRO A 69 7.83 -1.18 7.96
N GLU A 70 6.74 -1.59 7.32
CA GLU A 70 6.33 -1.04 6.01
C GLU A 70 5.92 0.43 6.11
N ALA A 71 5.22 0.84 7.16
CA ALA A 71 4.86 2.24 7.37
C ALA A 71 6.10 3.14 7.44
N MET A 72 7.12 2.71 8.18
CA MET A 72 8.40 3.38 8.27
C MET A 72 9.17 3.41 6.96
N ALA A 73 9.17 2.30 6.22
CA ALA A 73 9.79 2.25 4.89
C ALA A 73 9.09 3.22 3.93
N ALA A 74 7.76 3.35 3.99
CA ALA A 74 7.01 4.34 3.22
C ALA A 74 7.43 5.78 3.56
N ALA A 75 7.49 6.13 4.86
CA ALA A 75 7.93 7.46 5.28
C ALA A 75 9.39 7.77 4.90
N ALA A 76 10.29 6.79 4.98
CA ALA A 76 11.68 6.95 4.54
C ALA A 76 11.79 7.09 3.01
N SER A 77 10.99 6.35 2.24
CA SER A 77 10.97 6.43 0.78
C SER A 77 10.48 7.79 0.26
N LEU A 78 9.59 8.47 1.00
CA LEU A 78 9.08 9.80 0.65
C LEU A 78 10.19 10.87 0.57
N GLN A 79 11.28 10.68 1.31
CA GLN A 79 12.41 11.61 1.32
C GLN A 79 13.31 11.44 0.08
N LEU A 80 13.13 10.35 -0.67
CA LEU A 80 13.87 10.08 -1.89
C LEU A 80 13.27 10.86 -3.06
N ARG A 81 14.13 11.19 -4.02
CA ARG A 81 13.67 11.59 -5.34
C ARG A 81 13.29 10.32 -6.11
N PRO A 82 12.27 10.38 -6.97
CA PRO A 82 11.91 9.24 -7.80
C PRO A 82 13.09 8.82 -8.68
N HIS A 83 13.23 7.50 -8.85
CA HIS A 83 14.31 6.86 -9.59
C HIS A 83 14.35 7.35 -11.04
N GLY A 84 15.56 7.63 -11.54
CA GLY A 84 15.78 8.06 -12.93
C GLY A 84 15.79 9.58 -13.18
N ALA A 85 15.64 10.42 -12.16
CA ALA A 85 15.78 11.88 -12.34
C ALA A 85 17.25 12.33 -12.50
N GLN A 86 18.20 11.69 -11.80
CA GLN A 86 19.67 11.88 -11.90
C GLN A 86 20.43 10.60 -11.47
N GLN A 87 21.71 10.46 -11.86
CA GLN A 87 22.55 9.30 -11.48
C GLN A 87 22.65 9.11 -9.95
N ASN A 88 22.73 10.20 -9.18
CA ASN A 88 22.79 10.15 -7.71
C ASN A 88 21.49 9.60 -7.08
N ASP A 89 20.37 9.58 -7.82
CA ASP A 89 19.10 9.06 -7.29
C ASP A 89 19.11 7.52 -7.26
N LYS A 90 19.81 6.87 -8.20
CA LYS A 90 19.96 5.40 -8.21
C LYS A 90 20.70 4.90 -6.96
N ASP A 91 21.83 5.52 -6.62
CA ASP A 91 22.61 5.14 -5.43
C ASP A 91 21.78 5.34 -4.14
N ALA A 92 20.95 6.39 -4.08
CA ALA A 92 20.08 6.65 -2.95
C ALA A 92 18.96 5.61 -2.83
N VAL A 93 18.35 5.19 -3.95
CA VAL A 93 17.35 4.12 -3.99
C VAL A 93 17.98 2.79 -3.61
N GLU A 94 19.15 2.43 -4.15
CA GLU A 94 19.88 1.21 -3.78
C GLU A 94 20.22 1.19 -2.27
N HIS A 95 20.67 2.32 -1.72
CA HIS A 95 20.94 2.45 -0.29
C HIS A 95 19.69 2.28 0.57
N PHE A 96 18.57 2.87 0.14
CA PHE A 96 17.28 2.67 0.80
C PHE A 96 16.85 1.21 0.76
N VAL A 97 16.90 0.55 -0.40
CA VAL A 97 16.52 -0.85 -0.57
C VAL A 97 17.36 -1.74 0.35
N ALA A 98 18.68 -1.52 0.40
CA ALA A 98 19.57 -2.27 1.27
C ALA A 98 19.21 -2.13 2.76
N ASN A 99 18.86 -0.93 3.23
CA ASN A 99 18.62 -0.66 4.66
C ASN A 99 17.18 -0.90 5.12
N SER A 100 16.21 -0.58 4.27
CA SER A 100 14.78 -0.61 4.60
C SER A 100 14.13 -1.91 4.15
N LEU A 101 14.44 -2.40 2.94
CA LEU A 101 13.78 -3.57 2.37
C LEU A 101 14.52 -4.89 2.67
N ARG A 102 15.85 -4.89 2.54
CA ARG A 102 16.68 -6.10 2.73
C ARG A 102 17.07 -6.34 4.19
N ARG A 103 17.59 -5.31 4.87
CA ARG A 103 17.97 -5.41 6.29
C ARG A 103 16.78 -5.40 7.25
N ARG A 104 15.62 -4.89 6.80
CA ARG A 104 14.37 -4.84 7.57
C ARG A 104 14.59 -4.24 8.96
N SER A 105 15.15 -3.04 8.97
CA SER A 105 15.54 -2.36 10.20
C SER A 105 14.35 -2.29 11.16
N MET A 106 14.55 -2.75 12.40
CA MET A 106 13.52 -2.69 13.43
C MET A 106 13.07 -1.25 13.65
N PRO A 107 11.78 -1.02 13.98
CA PRO A 107 11.31 0.30 14.35
C PRO A 107 12.17 0.87 15.48
N PRO A 108 12.60 2.14 15.39
CA PRO A 108 13.43 2.77 16.39
C PRO A 108 12.64 2.83 17.70
N ARG A 109 13.34 2.57 18.81
CA ARG A 109 12.75 2.63 20.16
C ARG A 109 12.33 4.05 20.57
N SER A 110 12.80 5.06 19.83
CA SER A 110 12.59 6.48 20.06
C SER A 110 12.22 7.12 18.72
N LEU A 111 11.12 7.87 18.68
CA LEU A 111 10.65 8.56 17.48
C LEU A 111 10.27 10.00 17.84
N SER A 112 10.63 10.96 17.00
CA SER A 112 10.22 12.35 17.20
C SER A 112 8.72 12.51 16.91
N LEU A 113 8.06 13.47 17.57
CA LEU A 113 6.64 13.74 17.29
C LEU A 113 6.42 14.11 15.82
N ARG A 114 7.38 14.81 15.23
CA ARG A 114 7.33 15.20 13.81
C ARG A 114 7.26 13.99 12.89
N ASP A 115 8.11 13.00 13.10
CA ASP A 115 8.16 11.80 12.25
C ASP A 115 6.91 10.94 12.47
N ALA A 116 6.45 10.84 13.71
CA ALA A 116 5.21 10.13 14.04
C ALA A 116 3.97 10.79 13.40
N LEU A 117 3.92 12.12 13.32
CA LEU A 117 2.83 12.83 12.64
C LEU A 117 2.83 12.57 11.13
N LEU A 118 4.01 12.41 10.50
CA LEU A 118 4.09 12.05 9.09
C LEU A 118 3.50 10.64 8.86
N LEU A 119 3.87 9.69 9.71
CA LEU A 119 3.34 8.32 9.68
C LEU A 119 1.83 8.28 9.94
N GLY A 120 1.38 8.92 11.01
CA GLY A 120 -0.03 8.94 11.41
C GLY A 120 -0.93 9.56 10.34
N ARG A 121 -0.46 10.60 9.63
CA ARG A 121 -1.22 11.21 8.54
C ARG A 121 -1.39 10.30 7.33
N LEU A 122 -0.33 9.59 6.94
CA LEU A 122 -0.45 8.59 5.88
C LEU A 122 -1.36 7.45 6.33
N HIS A 123 -1.22 7.00 7.58
CA HIS A 123 -2.01 5.89 8.12
C HIS A 123 -3.52 6.16 8.10
N ILE A 124 -3.97 7.40 8.30
CA ILE A 124 -5.39 7.78 8.13
C ILE A 124 -5.92 7.37 6.74
N TYR A 125 -5.13 7.55 5.68
CA TYR A 125 -5.55 7.13 4.34
C TYR A 125 -5.44 5.62 4.15
N VAL A 126 -4.44 4.98 4.75
CA VAL A 126 -4.27 3.52 4.72
C VAL A 126 -5.46 2.83 5.37
N ASP A 127 -5.87 3.23 6.57
CA ASP A 127 -7.04 2.69 7.30
C ASP A 127 -8.34 2.86 6.49
N ARG A 128 -8.56 4.06 5.92
CA ARG A 128 -9.73 4.34 5.07
C ARG A 128 -9.72 3.50 3.80
N TRP A 129 -8.57 3.34 3.16
CA TRP A 129 -8.42 2.49 1.98
C TRP A 129 -8.63 1.02 2.31
N ALA A 130 -8.10 0.54 3.44
CA ALA A 130 -8.29 -0.83 3.90
C ALA A 130 -9.79 -1.11 4.14
N THR A 131 -10.50 -0.18 4.77
CA THR A 131 -11.97 -0.28 4.96
C THR A 131 -12.72 -0.38 3.63
N LYS A 132 -12.41 0.49 2.67
CA LYS A 132 -13.01 0.44 1.32
C LYS A 132 -12.66 -0.86 0.58
N PHE A 133 -11.42 -1.31 0.70
CA PHE A 133 -10.93 -2.54 0.08
C PHE A 133 -11.69 -3.76 0.61
N VAL A 134 -11.77 -3.91 1.93
CA VAL A 134 -12.51 -5.01 2.57
C VAL A 134 -13.96 -5.02 2.13
N THR A 135 -14.61 -3.85 2.14
CA THR A 135 -16.00 -3.73 1.70
C THR A 135 -16.18 -4.19 0.25
N ALA A 136 -15.28 -3.78 -0.65
CA ALA A 136 -15.33 -4.17 -2.05
C ALA A 136 -15.03 -5.66 -2.27
N ALA A 137 -14.06 -6.22 -1.55
CA ALA A 137 -13.59 -7.60 -1.71
C ALA A 137 -14.57 -8.61 -1.09
N LEU A 138 -15.12 -8.33 0.10
CA LEU A 138 -16.14 -9.16 0.73
C LEU A 138 -17.52 -9.03 0.04
N GLY A 139 -17.75 -7.93 -0.68
CA GLY A 139 -18.91 -7.78 -1.56
C GLY A 139 -18.82 -8.61 -2.85
N GLN A 140 -17.68 -9.23 -3.15
CA GLN A 140 -17.56 -10.12 -4.30
C GLN A 140 -18.13 -11.51 -3.97
N ASP A 141 -19.14 -11.91 -4.73
CA ASP A 141 -19.85 -13.19 -4.57
C ASP A 141 -19.09 -14.38 -5.21
N ALA A 142 -17.76 -14.29 -5.31
CA ALA A 142 -16.95 -15.10 -6.22
C ALA A 142 -16.94 -16.61 -5.91
N LEU A 143 -17.16 -17.03 -4.67
CA LEU A 143 -17.00 -18.45 -4.28
C LEU A 143 -18.20 -19.03 -3.52
N HIS A 144 -19.33 -18.32 -3.47
CA HIS A 144 -20.64 -18.71 -2.88
C HIS A 144 -20.66 -19.74 -1.72
N LYS A 145 -21.07 -19.21 -0.54
CA LYS A 145 -21.61 -19.81 0.71
C LYS A 145 -20.99 -19.17 1.97
N SER A 146 -20.09 -18.21 1.81
CA SER A 146 -19.68 -17.35 2.92
C SER A 146 -20.92 -16.69 3.52
N GLN A 147 -21.14 -16.92 4.81
CA GLN A 147 -22.21 -16.23 5.53
C GLN A 147 -22.05 -14.72 5.31
N PRO A 148 -23.09 -14.01 4.82
CA PRO A 148 -23.03 -12.56 4.74
C PRO A 148 -22.77 -12.00 6.14
N GLY A 149 -21.73 -11.18 6.28
CA GLY A 149 -21.49 -10.40 7.50
C GLY A 149 -20.27 -10.75 8.35
N LEU A 150 -19.35 -11.63 7.91
CA LEU A 150 -18.07 -11.81 8.61
C LEU A 150 -17.11 -10.67 8.26
N ALA A 151 -16.98 -9.70 9.17
CA ALA A 151 -15.96 -8.66 9.12
C ALA A 151 -14.56 -9.24 8.87
N ALA A 152 -13.67 -8.45 8.26
CA ALA A 152 -12.27 -8.81 8.17
C ALA A 152 -11.69 -8.99 9.58
N THR A 153 -10.86 -10.01 9.76
CA THR A 153 -10.13 -10.20 11.01
C THR A 153 -9.03 -9.14 11.13
N TYR A 154 -8.52 -8.97 12.34
CA TYR A 154 -7.41 -8.06 12.60
C TYR A 154 -6.19 -8.36 11.72
N GLN A 155 -5.84 -9.64 11.55
CA GLN A 155 -4.68 -10.03 10.75
C GLN A 155 -4.88 -9.75 9.25
N GLU A 156 -6.09 -9.95 8.75
CA GLU A 156 -6.47 -9.61 7.37
C GLU A 156 -6.32 -8.11 7.11
N ILE A 157 -6.77 -7.26 8.06
CA ILE A 157 -6.55 -5.81 7.98
C ILE A 157 -5.06 -5.49 7.94
N CYS A 158 -4.25 -6.02 8.86
CA CYS A 158 -2.80 -5.77 8.87
C CYS A 158 -2.12 -6.17 7.54
N ARG A 159 -2.55 -7.26 6.88
CA ARG A 159 -2.03 -7.64 5.54
C ARG A 159 -2.39 -6.61 4.48
N ILE A 160 -3.62 -6.13 4.48
CA ILE A 160 -4.10 -5.10 3.55
C ILE A 160 -3.31 -3.81 3.76
N GLU A 161 -3.11 -3.38 5.00
CA GLU A 161 -2.33 -2.20 5.33
C GLU A 161 -0.87 -2.32 4.87
N ARG A 162 -0.22 -3.47 5.12
CA ARG A 162 1.14 -3.74 4.60
C ARG A 162 1.19 -3.62 3.07
N ALA A 163 0.21 -4.19 2.37
CA ALA A 163 0.14 -4.12 0.90
C ALA A 163 -0.09 -2.68 0.39
N LEU A 164 -0.92 -1.89 1.08
CA LEU A 164 -1.09 -0.46 0.80
C LEU A 164 0.21 0.33 1.02
N TYR A 165 0.95 0.07 2.10
CA TYR A 165 2.25 0.70 2.30
C TYR A 165 3.28 0.29 1.24
N ARG A 166 3.27 -0.96 0.78
CA ARG A 166 4.11 -1.40 -0.35
C ARG A 166 3.77 -0.64 -1.63
N ASN A 167 2.49 -0.40 -1.89
CA ASN A 167 2.06 0.45 -3.00
C ASN A 167 2.60 1.89 -2.86
N GLU A 168 2.52 2.49 -1.67
CA GLU A 168 3.05 3.83 -1.41
C GLU A 168 4.59 3.90 -1.57
N ILE A 169 5.32 2.88 -1.10
CA ILE A 169 6.78 2.77 -1.31
C ILE A 169 7.07 2.71 -2.81
N TYR A 170 6.34 1.88 -3.57
CA TYR A 170 6.53 1.78 -5.02
C TYR A 170 6.29 3.11 -5.72
N CYS A 171 5.23 3.83 -5.35
CA CYS A 171 4.94 5.17 -5.86
C CYS A 171 6.09 6.14 -5.58
N ASN A 172 6.62 6.16 -4.36
CA ASN A 172 7.71 7.05 -3.99
C ASN A 172 9.01 6.75 -4.76
N LEU A 173 9.31 5.47 -5.00
CA LEU A 173 10.52 5.04 -5.68
C LEU A 173 10.44 5.22 -7.20
N PHE A 174 9.31 4.90 -7.84
CA PHE A 174 9.26 4.71 -9.30
C PHE A 174 8.25 5.61 -10.02
N ARG A 175 7.59 6.56 -9.36
CA ARG A 175 6.74 7.53 -10.07
C ARG A 175 7.55 8.31 -11.09
N GLU A 176 7.08 8.37 -12.32
CA GLU A 176 7.72 9.17 -13.35
C GLU A 176 7.53 10.66 -13.05
N VAL A 177 8.63 11.41 -12.95
CA VAL A 177 8.57 12.87 -12.91
C VAL A 177 8.63 13.39 -14.35
N PRO A 178 7.62 14.13 -14.83
CA PRO A 178 7.67 14.72 -16.16
C PRO A 178 8.82 15.74 -16.23
N THR A 179 9.97 15.34 -16.77
CA THR A 179 11.07 16.29 -17.02
C THR A 179 10.89 16.92 -18.40
N LYS A 180 11.34 18.17 -18.57
CA LYS A 180 11.34 18.86 -19.87
C LYS A 180 12.16 18.09 -20.94
N GLN A 181 13.04 17.19 -20.52
CA GLN A 181 13.84 16.33 -21.39
C GLN A 181 13.09 15.05 -21.81
N SER A 182 12.07 14.61 -21.07
CA SER A 182 11.23 13.44 -21.45
C SER A 182 10.44 13.67 -22.74
N ILE A 183 10.25 14.93 -23.14
CA ILE A 183 9.55 15.32 -24.39
C ILE A 183 10.51 15.33 -25.59
N THR A 184 11.84 15.43 -25.38
CA THR A 184 12.83 15.65 -26.46
C THR A 184 13.92 14.59 -26.55
N SER A 185 14.12 13.77 -25.53
CA SER A 185 15.26 12.86 -25.45
C SER A 185 14.84 11.41 -25.62
N LEU A 186 15.14 10.86 -26.79
CA LEU A 186 15.25 9.43 -27.08
C LEU A 186 16.35 8.72 -26.27
N THR A 187 16.75 9.23 -25.09
CA THR A 187 17.61 8.53 -24.14
C THR A 187 16.78 7.43 -23.48
N ARG A 188 16.38 6.47 -24.30
CA ARG A 188 15.72 5.21 -23.98
C ARG A 188 16.64 4.42 -23.07
N THR A 189 16.42 4.46 -21.77
CA THR A 189 16.56 3.22 -21.02
C THR A 189 15.55 2.27 -21.65
N THR A 190 16.03 1.21 -22.32
CA THR A 190 15.14 0.24 -22.96
C THR A 190 14.18 -0.30 -21.89
N PRO A 191 12.88 -0.47 -22.17
CA PRO A 191 11.90 -0.93 -21.17
C PRO A 191 12.39 -2.15 -20.38
N SER A 192 13.07 -3.09 -21.06
CA SER A 192 13.70 -4.26 -20.43
C SER A 192 14.68 -3.97 -19.30
N ILE A 193 15.45 -2.87 -19.38
CA ILE A 193 16.41 -2.48 -18.33
C ILE A 193 15.67 -1.87 -17.13
N LEU A 194 14.62 -1.08 -17.37
CA LEU A 194 13.81 -0.50 -16.30
C LEU A 194 13.08 -1.58 -15.50
N TYR A 195 12.51 -2.59 -16.15
CA TYR A 195 11.83 -3.68 -15.43
C TYR A 195 12.80 -4.57 -14.65
N ALA A 196 13.97 -4.88 -15.22
CA ALA A 196 15.00 -5.62 -14.49
C ALA A 196 15.40 -4.89 -13.21
N GLU A 197 15.54 -3.57 -13.30
CA GLU A 197 15.87 -2.71 -12.16
C GLU A 197 14.73 -2.64 -11.13
N GLN A 198 13.47 -2.43 -11.55
CA GLN A 198 12.31 -2.46 -10.64
C GLN A 198 12.17 -3.82 -9.95
N LYS A 199 12.39 -4.92 -10.68
CA LYS A 199 12.41 -6.28 -10.15
C LYS A 199 13.47 -6.44 -9.07
N GLU A 200 14.72 -6.08 -9.36
CA GLU A 200 15.85 -6.23 -8.42
C GLU A 200 15.77 -5.30 -7.21
N LEU A 201 15.30 -4.07 -7.41
CA LEU A 201 15.23 -3.05 -6.37
C LEU A 201 14.00 -3.21 -5.48
N PHE A 202 12.88 -3.70 -6.00
CA PHE A 202 11.63 -3.76 -5.25
C PHE A 202 11.06 -5.16 -5.13
N PHE A 203 10.58 -5.78 -6.22
CA PHE A 203 9.81 -7.02 -6.17
C PHE A 203 10.59 -8.22 -5.61
N ALA A 204 11.92 -8.25 -5.78
CA ALA A 204 12.79 -9.30 -5.24
C ALA A 204 12.93 -9.27 -3.70
N ASN A 205 12.46 -8.22 -3.04
CA ASN A 205 12.53 -8.11 -1.57
C ASN A 205 11.28 -8.67 -0.87
N PHE A 206 10.28 -9.10 -1.63
CA PHE A 206 9.00 -9.61 -1.15
C PHE A 206 8.75 -11.02 -1.69
N ALA A 207 8.02 -11.81 -0.92
CA ALA A 207 7.58 -13.12 -1.39
C ALA A 207 6.59 -13.01 -2.56
N ARG A 208 6.45 -14.07 -3.35
CA ARG A 208 5.55 -14.08 -4.53
C ARG A 208 4.10 -13.74 -4.16
N TRP A 209 3.59 -14.32 -3.07
CA TRP A 209 2.25 -14.00 -2.57
C TRP A 209 2.13 -12.56 -2.04
N GLU A 210 3.20 -11.94 -1.53
CA GLU A 210 3.20 -10.53 -1.12
C GLU A 210 3.16 -9.58 -2.33
N ASN A 211 3.80 -9.95 -3.44
CA ASN A 211 3.66 -9.25 -4.71
C ASN A 211 2.24 -9.43 -5.30
N GLU A 212 1.64 -10.60 -5.14
CA GLU A 212 0.24 -10.84 -5.52
C GLU A 212 -0.75 -10.03 -4.64
N GLN A 213 -0.46 -9.87 -3.35
CA GLN A 213 -1.21 -8.96 -2.46
C GLN A 213 -1.16 -7.52 -2.99
N LEU A 214 0.02 -7.04 -3.39
CA LEU A 214 0.18 -5.74 -4.03
C LEU A 214 -0.62 -5.67 -5.35
N GLY A 215 -0.66 -6.75 -6.12
CA GLY A 215 -1.51 -6.86 -7.31
C GLY A 215 -3.01 -6.71 -7.00
N CYS A 216 -3.49 -7.28 -5.89
CA CYS A 216 -4.88 -7.10 -5.46
C CYS A 216 -5.18 -5.62 -5.12
N ILE A 217 -4.26 -4.94 -4.41
CA ILE A 217 -4.37 -3.52 -4.10
C ILE A 217 -4.37 -2.67 -5.38
N HIS A 218 -3.45 -2.96 -6.30
CA HIS A 218 -3.37 -2.28 -7.59
C HIS A 218 -4.70 -2.33 -8.36
N ASP A 219 -5.22 -3.55 -8.56
CA ASP A 219 -6.49 -3.78 -9.26
C ASP A 219 -7.67 -3.04 -8.60
N PHE A 220 -7.67 -3.01 -7.26
CA PHE A 220 -8.69 -2.29 -6.50
C PHE A 220 -8.58 -0.78 -6.66
N LEU A 221 -7.38 -0.20 -6.51
CA LEU A 221 -7.17 1.25 -6.64
C LEU A 221 -7.52 1.73 -8.05
N ALA A 222 -7.11 0.99 -9.08
CA ALA A 222 -7.48 1.28 -10.46
C ALA A 222 -9.00 1.35 -10.64
N ARG A 223 -9.74 0.34 -10.15
CA ARG A 223 -11.22 0.33 -10.20
C ARG A 223 -11.86 1.45 -9.37
N ALA A 224 -11.30 1.77 -8.21
CA ALA A 224 -11.84 2.81 -7.33
C ALA A 224 -11.66 4.21 -7.92
N VAL A 225 -10.57 4.46 -8.64
CA VAL A 225 -10.21 5.76 -9.22
C VAL A 225 -10.84 5.96 -10.61
N SER A 226 -11.05 4.89 -11.36
CA SER A 226 -11.56 4.96 -12.75
C SER A 226 -12.82 5.83 -12.90
N PRO A 227 -13.87 5.76 -12.05
CA PRO A 227 -15.05 6.60 -12.22
C PRO A 227 -14.77 8.11 -12.19
N SER A 228 -13.92 8.55 -11.26
CA SER A 228 -13.54 9.97 -11.16
C SER A 228 -12.64 10.41 -12.33
N PHE A 229 -11.83 9.50 -12.84
CA PHE A 229 -10.97 9.73 -14.01
C PHE A 229 -11.80 9.82 -15.30
N ASP A 230 -12.71 8.86 -15.49
CA ASP A 230 -13.55 8.73 -16.68
C ASP A 230 -14.53 9.91 -16.81
N ASP A 231 -15.05 10.40 -15.68
CA ASP A 231 -15.88 11.62 -15.65
C ASP A 231 -15.13 12.83 -16.22
N VAL A 232 -13.83 12.96 -15.94
CA VAL A 232 -13.01 14.04 -16.54
C VAL A 232 -12.69 13.75 -18.00
N ALA A 233 -12.36 12.51 -18.34
CA ALA A 233 -12.06 12.11 -19.72
C ALA A 233 -13.26 12.29 -20.66
N GLU A 234 -14.49 12.09 -20.16
CA GLU A 234 -15.72 12.26 -20.94
C GLU A 234 -16.04 13.74 -21.22
N HIS A 235 -15.79 14.63 -20.27
CA HIS A 235 -16.29 16.01 -20.31
C HIS A 235 -15.23 17.07 -20.63
N ASP A 236 -13.93 16.79 -20.44
CA ASP A 236 -12.87 17.78 -20.70
C ASP A 236 -12.47 17.87 -22.18
N ILE A 237 -12.59 19.07 -22.74
CA ILE A 237 -12.28 19.34 -24.15
C ILE A 237 -10.78 19.13 -24.44
N SER A 238 -9.88 19.48 -23.52
CA SER A 238 -8.42 19.33 -23.73
C SER A 238 -8.01 17.86 -23.77
N TRP A 239 -8.58 17.05 -22.88
CA TRP A 239 -8.37 15.59 -22.84
C TRP A 239 -8.95 14.94 -24.10
N GLY A 240 -10.14 15.35 -24.53
CA GLY A 240 -10.75 14.90 -25.79
C GLY A 240 -9.91 15.25 -27.02
N VAL A 241 -9.37 16.47 -27.11
CA VAL A 241 -8.44 16.88 -28.18
C VAL A 241 -7.18 16.01 -28.18
N SER A 242 -6.70 15.60 -27.01
CA SER A 242 -5.53 14.72 -26.88
C SER A 242 -5.85 13.24 -26.91
N CYS A 243 -7.11 12.88 -27.18
CA CYS A 243 -7.59 11.50 -27.28
C CYS A 243 -7.20 10.66 -26.05
N VAL A 244 -7.29 11.23 -24.84
CA VAL A 244 -7.01 10.50 -23.61
C VAL A 244 -8.02 9.35 -23.51
N PRO A 245 -7.58 8.08 -23.49
CA PRO A 245 -8.50 6.96 -23.33
C PRO A 245 -9.11 6.98 -21.93
N TYR A 246 -10.32 6.43 -21.81
CA TYR A 246 -10.90 6.06 -20.51
C TYR A 246 -9.98 5.08 -19.76
N GLY A 247 -10.27 4.83 -18.49
CA GLY A 247 -9.71 3.76 -17.66
C GLY A 247 -10.12 2.37 -18.13
N VAL A 248 -9.97 2.07 -19.43
CA VAL A 248 -10.32 0.79 -20.05
C VAL A 248 -9.28 -0.25 -19.66
N GLY A 249 -9.44 -0.80 -18.46
CA GLY A 249 -8.55 -1.80 -17.88
C GLY A 249 -7.60 -1.22 -16.83
N VAL A 250 -7.24 -2.08 -15.87
CA VAL A 250 -6.45 -1.69 -14.69
C VAL A 250 -5.03 -1.20 -15.02
N GLY A 251 -4.52 -1.45 -16.24
CA GLY A 251 -3.19 -1.02 -16.69
C GLY A 251 -3.18 0.08 -17.76
N SER A 252 -4.25 0.88 -17.87
CA SER A 252 -4.30 1.99 -18.83
C SER A 252 -3.20 3.04 -18.52
N PRO A 253 -2.31 3.40 -19.48
CA PRO A 253 -1.15 4.25 -19.17
C PRO A 253 -1.45 5.63 -18.56
N PRO A 254 -2.52 6.35 -18.96
CA PRO A 254 -2.92 7.58 -18.27
C PRO A 254 -3.43 7.33 -16.84
N LEU A 255 -4.08 6.18 -16.60
CA LEU A 255 -4.53 5.79 -15.27
C LEU A 255 -3.35 5.40 -14.39
N GLU A 256 -2.36 4.64 -14.90
CA GLU A 256 -1.11 4.32 -14.20
C GLU A 256 -0.40 5.58 -13.70
N HIS A 257 -0.39 6.64 -14.52
CA HIS A 257 0.18 7.93 -14.11
C HIS A 257 -0.54 8.51 -12.90
N VAL A 258 -1.88 8.50 -12.89
CA VAL A 258 -2.68 8.96 -11.75
C VAL A 258 -2.45 8.06 -10.53
N LEU A 259 -2.39 6.73 -10.71
CA LEU A 259 -2.11 5.76 -9.65
C LEU A 259 -0.75 5.99 -8.99
N SER A 260 0.24 6.50 -9.73
CA SER A 260 1.57 6.82 -9.20
C SER A 260 1.61 7.99 -8.21
N TRP A 261 0.51 8.73 -8.03
CA TRP A 261 0.47 9.89 -7.16
C TRP A 261 0.41 9.58 -5.66
N GLY A 262 0.18 8.31 -5.29
CA GLY A 262 0.14 7.85 -3.92
C GLY A 262 -1.24 7.93 -3.26
N LEU A 263 -1.39 7.21 -2.15
CA LEU A 263 -2.68 6.86 -1.54
C LEU A 263 -3.51 8.06 -1.13
N ALA A 264 -2.87 9.10 -0.59
CA ALA A 264 -3.56 10.30 -0.11
C ALA A 264 -4.25 11.05 -1.25
N ARG A 265 -3.56 11.23 -2.39
CA ARG A 265 -4.12 11.98 -3.52
C ARG A 265 -5.21 11.16 -4.23
N LEU A 266 -5.01 9.85 -4.34
CA LEU A 266 -6.03 8.95 -4.86
C LEU A 266 -7.30 9.00 -3.99
N TYR A 267 -7.15 9.00 -2.65
CA TYR A 267 -8.29 9.06 -1.75
C TYR A 267 -9.13 10.31 -2.01
N HIS A 268 -8.51 11.49 -2.01
CA HIS A 268 -9.21 12.75 -2.30
C HIS A 268 -9.89 12.76 -3.66
N LEU A 269 -9.29 12.15 -4.69
CA LEU A 269 -9.89 12.03 -6.01
C LEU A 269 -11.15 11.14 -6.00
N THR A 270 -11.16 10.06 -5.22
CA THR A 270 -12.35 9.20 -5.09
C THR A 270 -13.47 9.82 -4.26
N GLU A 271 -13.13 10.71 -3.32
CA GLU A 271 -14.12 11.40 -2.49
C GLU A 271 -14.68 12.66 -3.15
N ALA A 272 -14.09 13.13 -4.24
CA ALA A 272 -14.55 14.31 -4.96
C ALA A 272 -15.95 14.07 -5.55
N GLU A 273 -16.90 14.90 -5.13
CA GLU A 273 -18.31 14.75 -5.49
C GLU A 273 -18.64 15.44 -6.81
N THR A 274 -17.92 16.52 -7.15
CA THR A 274 -18.18 17.31 -8.36
C THR A 274 -17.11 17.14 -9.43
N TYR A 275 -17.52 17.34 -10.67
CA TYR A 275 -16.63 17.40 -11.82
C TYR A 275 -15.48 18.41 -11.61
N GLU A 276 -15.78 19.61 -11.12
CA GLU A 276 -14.76 20.66 -10.93
C GLU A 276 -13.72 20.28 -9.89
N GLU A 277 -14.10 19.54 -8.85
CA GLU A 277 -13.17 19.02 -7.85
C GLU A 277 -12.25 17.96 -8.46
N ARG A 278 -12.81 16.99 -9.19
CA ARG A 278 -12.05 15.95 -9.91
C ARG A 278 -11.09 16.56 -10.92
N TYR A 279 -11.57 17.49 -11.72
CA TYR A 279 -10.77 18.23 -12.70
C TYR A 279 -9.60 18.98 -12.05
N ARG A 280 -9.81 19.64 -10.89
CA ARG A 280 -8.72 20.30 -10.14
C ARG A 280 -7.70 19.30 -9.59
N LEU A 281 -8.17 18.19 -9.05
CA LEU A 281 -7.30 17.15 -8.49
C LEU A 281 -6.47 16.45 -9.58
N LEU A 282 -7.01 16.37 -10.80
CA LEU A 282 -6.37 15.82 -12.00
C LEU A 282 -5.48 16.82 -12.77
N ASP A 283 -5.00 17.87 -12.09
CA ASP A 283 -4.06 18.89 -12.61
C ASP A 283 -4.65 19.81 -13.72
N ALA A 284 -5.93 20.17 -13.57
CA ALA A 284 -6.66 21.24 -14.25
C ALA A 284 -5.98 21.86 -15.48
N GLY A 285 -6.29 21.32 -16.66
CA GLY A 285 -5.83 21.85 -17.94
C GLY A 285 -4.51 21.26 -18.43
N ARG A 286 -3.93 20.30 -17.70
CA ARG A 286 -2.96 19.36 -18.24
C ARG A 286 -3.60 17.99 -18.38
N ASN A 287 -3.22 17.30 -19.44
CA ASN A 287 -3.63 15.93 -19.66
C ASN A 287 -2.60 15.04 -18.93
N PRO A 288 -3.03 13.98 -18.24
CA PRO A 288 -2.11 13.07 -17.55
C PRO A 288 -1.10 12.53 -18.56
N ALA A 289 0.19 12.63 -18.23
CA ALA A 289 1.23 12.06 -19.06
C ALA A 289 1.05 10.53 -19.04
N PRO A 290 1.04 9.84 -20.19
CA PRO A 290 0.92 8.39 -20.17
C PRO A 290 2.19 7.78 -19.56
N THR A 291 2.01 6.96 -18.53
CA THR A 291 3.10 6.21 -17.90
C THR A 291 2.91 4.74 -18.24
N TYR A 292 3.82 4.18 -19.05
CA TYR A 292 3.72 2.79 -19.51
C TYR A 292 4.39 1.84 -18.50
N SER A 293 5.54 2.23 -17.95
CA SER A 293 6.43 1.34 -17.19
C SER A 293 6.31 1.51 -15.67
N PHE A 294 5.09 1.47 -15.14
CA PHE A 294 4.80 1.62 -13.71
C PHE A 294 4.41 0.29 -13.04
N LEU A 295 3.36 0.25 -12.22
CA LEU A 295 3.10 -0.85 -11.31
C LEU A 295 2.45 -2.02 -12.04
N TYR A 296 1.53 -1.77 -12.96
CA TYR A 296 0.91 -2.83 -13.77
C TYR A 296 1.96 -3.68 -14.51
N GLU A 297 2.80 -3.06 -15.33
CA GLU A 297 3.85 -3.77 -16.07
C GLU A 297 4.93 -4.32 -15.12
N GLY A 298 5.28 -3.57 -14.06
CA GLY A 298 6.24 -4.03 -13.06
C GLY A 298 5.79 -5.34 -12.39
N LEU A 299 4.51 -5.47 -12.05
CA LEU A 299 3.91 -6.68 -11.49
C LEU A 299 3.92 -7.83 -12.50
N GLN A 300 3.55 -7.58 -13.77
CA GLN A 300 3.64 -8.59 -14.83
C GLN A 300 5.07 -9.11 -15.02
N MET A 301 6.07 -8.25 -14.84
CA MET A 301 7.48 -8.59 -14.99
C MET A 301 8.14 -9.10 -13.70
N ALA A 302 7.48 -9.01 -12.55
CA ALA A 302 8.05 -9.38 -11.25
C ALA A 302 8.45 -10.87 -11.16
N ALA A 303 7.68 -11.74 -11.81
CA ALA A 303 7.96 -13.18 -11.89
C ALA A 303 8.70 -13.58 -13.17
N ASN A 304 8.79 -12.70 -14.16
CA ASN A 304 9.33 -13.04 -15.46
C ASN A 304 10.85 -13.29 -15.39
N GLU A 305 11.26 -14.52 -15.69
CA GLU A 305 12.64 -14.91 -15.98
C GLU A 305 12.69 -15.59 -17.33
N TYR A 306 13.77 -15.35 -18.07
CA TYR A 306 13.98 -15.91 -19.40
C TYR A 306 14.13 -17.45 -19.41
N ASP A 307 14.19 -18.10 -18.23
CA ASP A 307 14.25 -19.55 -18.06
C ASP A 307 12.90 -20.06 -17.53
N SER A 308 11.96 -20.27 -18.46
CA SER A 308 10.51 -20.27 -18.25
C SER A 308 9.86 -21.64 -17.96
N ILE A 309 10.65 -22.66 -17.63
CA ILE A 309 10.18 -24.05 -17.52
C ILE A 309 10.44 -24.64 -16.12
N VAL A 310 10.29 -23.83 -15.07
CA VAL A 310 10.27 -24.34 -13.69
C VAL A 310 8.81 -24.36 -13.24
N PHE A 311 8.31 -25.55 -12.93
CA PHE A 311 7.01 -25.73 -12.28
C PHE A 311 7.19 -25.90 -10.78
N TYR A 312 6.09 -25.77 -10.05
CA TYR A 312 6.11 -25.91 -8.60
C TYR A 312 6.65 -27.28 -8.15
N ASP A 313 6.21 -28.35 -8.83
CA ASP A 313 6.61 -29.73 -8.53
C ASP A 313 8.09 -30.03 -8.76
N ASP A 314 8.80 -29.17 -9.50
CA ASP A 314 10.24 -29.32 -9.75
C ASP A 314 11.09 -28.71 -8.63
N ILE A 315 10.51 -27.88 -7.75
CA ILE A 315 11.24 -27.17 -6.69
C ILE A 315 11.53 -28.10 -5.52
N GLN A 316 12.81 -28.23 -5.17
CA GLN A 316 13.22 -28.92 -3.95
C GLN A 316 13.09 -28.00 -2.73
N PRO A 317 12.84 -28.54 -1.52
CA PRO A 317 12.73 -27.76 -0.29
C PRO A 317 13.90 -26.81 -0.04
N GLU A 318 15.11 -27.21 -0.43
CA GLU A 318 16.33 -26.41 -0.28
C GLU A 318 16.37 -25.16 -1.18
N ASP A 319 15.61 -25.17 -2.27
CA ASP A 319 15.56 -24.10 -3.26
C ASP A 319 14.34 -23.16 -3.08
N GLU A 320 13.41 -23.47 -2.17
CA GLU A 320 12.19 -22.67 -1.96
C GLU A 320 12.48 -21.19 -1.72
N ALA A 321 13.49 -20.88 -0.90
CA ALA A 321 13.86 -19.51 -0.58
C ALA A 321 14.36 -18.72 -1.81
N ARG A 322 14.93 -19.41 -2.81
CA ARG A 322 15.38 -18.82 -4.06
C ARG A 322 14.20 -18.48 -4.98
N TYR A 323 13.22 -19.36 -5.08
CA TYR A 323 12.11 -19.22 -6.02
C TYR A 323 10.96 -18.37 -5.47
N PHE A 324 10.59 -18.57 -4.21
CA PHE A 324 9.47 -17.89 -3.56
C PHE A 324 9.86 -16.56 -2.91
N HIS A 325 11.16 -16.34 -2.69
CA HIS A 325 11.75 -15.28 -1.87
C HIS A 325 11.30 -15.31 -0.40
N THR A 326 12.11 -14.75 0.48
CA THR A 326 11.77 -14.66 1.90
C THR A 326 10.70 -13.57 2.12
N PRO A 327 9.56 -13.87 2.75
CA PRO A 327 8.52 -12.86 2.97
C PRO A 327 9.05 -11.71 3.83
N PHE A 328 8.62 -10.49 3.54
CA PHE A 328 9.03 -9.29 4.27
C PHE A 328 8.55 -9.34 5.72
N PHE A 329 7.31 -9.77 5.92
CA PHE A 329 6.74 -10.07 7.23
C PHE A 329 6.59 -11.59 7.43
N ALA A 330 7.04 -12.09 8.59
CA ALA A 330 6.88 -13.50 8.95
C ALA A 330 5.44 -13.73 9.46
N ASP A 331 4.50 -13.87 8.52
CA ASP A 331 3.09 -14.09 8.83
C ASP A 331 2.90 -15.43 9.58
N PRO A 332 2.30 -15.43 10.78
CA PRO A 332 2.04 -16.67 11.50
C PRO A 332 0.97 -17.54 10.83
N ASP A 333 0.14 -16.96 9.96
CA ASP A 333 -0.85 -17.70 9.19
C ASP A 333 -0.34 -18.02 7.78
N THR A 334 -0.40 -19.30 7.40
CA THR A 334 0.07 -19.75 6.09
C THR A 334 -0.97 -19.58 4.99
N GLY A 335 -2.21 -19.22 5.32
CA GLY A 335 -3.33 -19.06 4.38
C GLY A 335 -2.97 -18.34 3.09
N PRO A 336 -2.41 -17.12 3.15
CA PRO A 336 -1.95 -16.38 1.97
C PRO A 336 -0.98 -17.14 1.07
N ALA A 337 0.02 -17.82 1.65
CA ALA A 337 1.01 -18.57 0.89
C ALA A 337 0.38 -19.83 0.29
N ASP A 338 -0.47 -20.53 1.04
CA ASP A 338 -1.08 -21.78 0.61
C ASP A 338 -2.12 -21.58 -0.49
N VAL A 339 -2.95 -20.53 -0.40
CA VAL A 339 -3.92 -20.21 -1.46
C VAL A 339 -3.23 -19.67 -2.71
N TRP A 340 -2.12 -18.94 -2.55
CA TRP A 340 -1.29 -18.54 -3.68
C TRP A 340 -0.70 -19.76 -4.40
N ARG A 341 -0.16 -20.74 -3.66
CA ARG A 341 0.33 -22.01 -4.23
C ARG A 341 -0.79 -22.76 -4.96
N TRP A 342 -1.95 -22.88 -4.32
CA TRP A 342 -3.12 -23.52 -4.92
C TRP A 342 -3.53 -22.87 -6.26
N ALA A 343 -3.48 -21.54 -6.37
CA ALA A 343 -3.88 -20.82 -7.59
C ALA A 343 -2.86 -20.93 -8.74
N HIS A 344 -1.62 -21.32 -8.45
CA HIS A 344 -0.49 -21.34 -9.40
C HIS A 344 0.22 -22.70 -9.48
N ILE A 345 -0.37 -23.77 -8.94
CA ILE A 345 0.28 -25.09 -8.86
C ILE A 345 0.68 -25.63 -10.24
N ASP A 346 -0.18 -25.40 -11.24
CA ASP A 346 0.03 -25.84 -12.63
C ASP A 346 0.71 -24.76 -13.51
N GLU A 347 1.11 -23.64 -12.92
CA GLU A 347 1.71 -22.51 -13.63
C GLU A 347 3.23 -22.56 -13.58
N SER A 348 3.87 -22.13 -14.66
CA SER A 348 5.32 -21.98 -14.68
C SER A 348 5.75 -20.71 -13.95
N TRP A 349 7.02 -20.64 -13.56
CA TRP A 349 7.57 -19.53 -12.78
C TRP A 349 7.28 -18.14 -13.37
N GLN A 350 7.37 -17.93 -14.69
CA GLN A 350 7.08 -16.63 -15.31
C GLN A 350 5.66 -16.09 -15.01
N ASN A 351 4.77 -16.98 -14.59
CA ASN A 351 3.35 -16.79 -14.39
C ASN A 351 2.95 -16.72 -12.90
N TRP A 352 3.92 -16.68 -11.98
CA TRP A 352 3.66 -16.76 -10.53
C TRP A 352 3.22 -15.45 -9.86
N VAL A 353 3.21 -14.33 -10.59
CA VAL A 353 2.74 -13.05 -10.07
C VAL A 353 1.88 -12.38 -11.13
N TYR A 354 0.72 -11.90 -10.72
CA TYR A 354 -0.13 -10.96 -11.45
C TYR A 354 -0.56 -11.43 -12.84
N GLN A 355 -0.99 -12.69 -12.96
CA GLN A 355 -1.57 -13.20 -14.21
C GLN A 355 -2.91 -12.53 -14.54
N GLU A 356 -3.15 -12.23 -15.81
CA GLU A 356 -4.37 -11.52 -16.24
C GLU A 356 -5.65 -12.34 -16.02
N ASP A 357 -5.60 -13.65 -16.29
CA ASP A 357 -6.70 -14.59 -16.14
C ASP A 357 -7.11 -14.83 -14.66
N ARG A 358 -6.23 -14.51 -13.71
CA ARG A 358 -6.48 -14.53 -12.25
C ARG A 358 -7.09 -13.23 -11.70
N SER A 359 -7.41 -12.24 -12.55
CA SER A 359 -8.00 -10.96 -12.13
C SER A 359 -9.25 -11.08 -11.26
N HIS A 360 -10.04 -12.14 -11.46
CA HIS A 360 -11.23 -12.43 -10.66
C HIS A 360 -10.89 -12.89 -9.23
N LEU A 361 -9.81 -13.66 -9.03
CA LEU A 361 -9.33 -14.02 -7.69
C LEU A 361 -8.78 -12.80 -6.98
N ARG A 362 -8.01 -11.95 -7.68
CA ARG A 362 -7.52 -10.68 -7.14
C ARG A 362 -8.64 -9.73 -6.74
N ARG A 363 -9.76 -9.73 -7.48
CA ARG A 363 -10.96 -8.97 -7.09
C ARG A 363 -11.56 -9.45 -5.77
N TRP A 364 -11.52 -10.76 -5.51
CA TRP A 364 -11.89 -11.34 -4.21
C TRP A 364 -10.77 -11.22 -3.16
N ALA A 365 -9.58 -10.72 -3.51
CA ALA A 365 -8.45 -10.58 -2.58
C ALA A 365 -7.97 -11.90 -1.97
N TYR A 366 -8.00 -12.99 -2.75
CA TYR A 366 -7.75 -14.36 -2.27
C TYR A 366 -6.49 -14.53 -1.40
N VAL A 367 -5.39 -13.82 -1.70
CA VAL A 367 -4.12 -13.88 -0.94
C VAL A 367 -4.04 -12.97 0.29
N LEU A 368 -5.15 -12.31 0.67
CA LEU A 368 -5.22 -11.42 1.82
C LEU A 368 -6.00 -12.02 3.00
N TRP A 369 -6.69 -13.14 2.79
CA TRP A 369 -7.55 -13.76 3.78
C TRP A 369 -6.85 -14.78 4.67
N ASP A 370 -7.39 -14.95 5.88
CA ASP A 370 -6.90 -15.95 6.81
C ASP A 370 -7.16 -17.37 6.28
N ARG A 371 -6.28 -18.31 6.61
CA ARG A 371 -6.45 -19.74 6.29
C ARG A 371 -7.83 -20.26 6.71
N ALA A 372 -8.27 -19.92 7.91
CA ALA A 372 -9.58 -20.36 8.42
C ALA A 372 -10.74 -19.86 7.54
N ARG A 373 -10.65 -18.64 6.99
CA ARG A 373 -11.65 -18.11 6.06
C ARG A 373 -11.60 -18.89 4.74
N LEU A 374 -10.41 -19.12 4.21
CA LEU A 374 -10.18 -19.84 2.96
C LEU A 374 -10.67 -21.31 3.05
N GLU A 375 -10.43 -21.99 4.16
CA GLU A 375 -10.95 -23.33 4.43
C GLU A 375 -12.48 -23.32 4.50
N ALA A 376 -13.07 -22.31 5.15
CA ALA A 376 -14.52 -22.17 5.23
C ALA A 376 -15.19 -21.93 3.86
N THR A 377 -14.47 -21.39 2.88
CA THR A 377 -14.97 -21.29 1.49
C THR A 377 -14.82 -22.59 0.70
N GLY A 378 -14.14 -23.61 1.24
CA GLY A 378 -13.87 -24.87 0.53
C GLY A 378 -12.92 -24.71 -0.66
N ILE A 379 -12.13 -23.63 -0.72
CA ILE A 379 -11.31 -23.32 -1.91
C ILE A 379 -10.29 -24.42 -2.19
N PHE A 380 -9.70 -24.97 -1.13
CA PHE A 380 -8.70 -26.04 -1.23
C PHE A 380 -9.30 -27.40 -1.63
N GLU A 381 -10.63 -27.56 -1.58
CA GLU A 381 -11.31 -28.80 -2.00
C GLU A 381 -11.57 -28.82 -3.51
N THR A 382 -11.48 -27.67 -4.18
CA THR A 382 -11.75 -27.53 -5.61
C THR A 382 -10.45 -27.27 -6.38
N PRO A 383 -10.08 -28.10 -7.36
CA PRO A 383 -8.96 -27.79 -8.25
C PRO A 383 -9.18 -26.47 -8.98
N MET A 384 -8.11 -25.67 -9.14
CA MET A 384 -8.19 -24.34 -9.76
C MET A 384 -8.81 -24.38 -11.16
N GLU A 385 -8.47 -25.39 -11.96
CA GLU A 385 -8.98 -25.60 -13.32
C GLU A 385 -10.53 -25.70 -13.38
N ASN A 386 -11.15 -26.27 -12.35
CA ASN A 386 -12.60 -26.44 -12.30
C ASN A 386 -13.32 -25.12 -11.99
N LEU A 387 -12.70 -24.23 -11.23
CA LEU A 387 -13.23 -22.90 -10.93
C LEU A 387 -13.22 -22.00 -12.18
N ILE A 388 -12.18 -22.10 -13.01
CA ILE A 388 -12.10 -21.39 -14.29
C ILE A 388 -13.20 -21.87 -15.24
N ARG A 389 -13.34 -23.20 -15.43
CA ARG A 389 -14.33 -23.79 -16.34
C ARG A 389 -15.78 -23.50 -15.95
N SER A 390 -16.10 -23.51 -14.66
CA SER A 390 -17.46 -23.24 -14.16
C SER A 390 -17.98 -21.81 -14.40
N ARG A 391 -17.11 -20.91 -14.88
CA ARG A 391 -17.42 -19.49 -15.13
C ARG A 391 -17.45 -19.12 -16.62
N GLU A 392 -17.01 -20.03 -17.48
CA GLU A 392 -17.12 -19.88 -18.94
C GLU A 392 -18.44 -20.47 -19.49
N GLU A 393 -19.16 -21.23 -18.65
CA GLU A 393 -20.56 -21.70 -18.85
C GLU A 393 -21.56 -20.73 -18.20
#